data_AF-A0A2K3K6F8-F1
#
_entry.id   AF-A0A2K3K6F8-F1
#
_cell.length_a   1.000
_cell.length_b   1.000
_cell.length_c   1.000
_cell.angle_alpha   90.00
_cell.angle_beta   90.00
_cell.angle_gamma   90.00
#
_symmetry.space_group_name_H-M   'P 1'
#
loop_
_entity.id
_entity.type
_entity.pdbx_description
1 polymer ?
#
loop_
_entity_poly.entity_id
_entity_poly.type
_entity_poly.pdbx_seq_one_letter_code
_entity_poly.pdbx_strand_id
1 'polypeptide(L)'
;RASVRYSEGAKEGALLCLISSAMMLDIEKFNGRINFGLWKVQVNDVFIQSGLHKALKGNTSKMEVDKWEELDLRAASAIRLCLAKNVLANVQNLSSAKELWERLEGLYQAKDISNRLL
;
A
#
# COMPACT_ATOMS: atom_id res chain seq x y z
N ARG A 1 32.01 -7.14 -15.47
CA ARG A 1 30.98 -8.18 -15.20
C ARG A 1 30.07 -7.82 -14.01
N ALA A 2 30.58 -7.25 -12.90
CA ALA A 2 29.75 -6.75 -11.79
C ALA A 2 28.91 -5.50 -12.16
N SER A 3 29.51 -4.54 -12.89
CA SER A 3 28.81 -3.31 -13.30
C SER A 3 27.65 -3.55 -14.26
N VAL A 4 27.75 -4.58 -15.12
CA VAL A 4 26.66 -5.00 -16.02
C VAL A 4 25.49 -5.56 -15.21
N ARG A 5 25.75 -6.49 -14.27
CA ARG A 5 24.72 -7.03 -13.37
C ARG A 5 24.05 -5.96 -12.50
N TYR A 6 24.82 -4.99 -12.01
CA TYR A 6 24.26 -3.85 -11.27
C TYR A 6 23.33 -3.01 -12.15
N SER A 7 23.75 -2.70 -13.38
CA SER A 7 22.93 -1.93 -14.33
C SER A 7 21.66 -2.67 -14.76
N GLU A 8 21.71 -3.99 -14.84
CA GLU A 8 20.59 -4.85 -15.24
C GLU A 8 19.58 -4.98 -14.10
N GLY A 9 20.04 -5.21 -12.87
CA GLY A 9 19.19 -5.19 -11.68
C GLY A 9 18.55 -3.82 -11.42
N ALA A 10 19.25 -2.72 -11.72
CA ALA A 10 18.67 -1.37 -11.63
C ALA A 10 17.54 -1.14 -12.66
N LYS A 11 17.68 -1.66 -13.88
CA LYS A 11 16.66 -1.58 -14.94
C LYS A 11 15.43 -2.42 -14.58
N GLU A 12 15.65 -3.64 -14.07
CA GLU A 12 14.58 -4.53 -13.64
C GLU A 12 13.80 -3.93 -12.45
N GLY A 13 14.50 -3.36 -11.47
CA GLY A 13 13.87 -2.62 -10.37
C GLY A 13 13.05 -1.40 -10.83
N ALA A 14 13.54 -0.64 -11.80
CA ALA A 14 12.81 0.47 -12.39
C ALA A 14 11.56 0.01 -13.15
N LEU A 15 11.66 -1.08 -13.91
CA LEU A 15 10.54 -1.66 -14.65
C LEU A 15 9.44 -2.16 -13.69
N LEU A 16 9.81 -2.87 -12.63
CA LEU A 16 8.87 -3.32 -11.61
C LEU A 16 8.19 -2.14 -10.90
N CYS A 17 8.93 -1.05 -10.63
CA CYS A 17 8.37 0.17 -10.05
C CYS A 17 7.34 0.86 -10.96
N LEU A 18 7.59 0.89 -12.28
CA LEU A 18 6.66 1.45 -13.26
C LEU A 18 5.40 0.58 -13.40
N ILE A 19 5.56 -0.74 -13.45
CA ILE A 19 4.43 -1.68 -13.50
C ILE A 19 3.57 -1.54 -12.26
N SER A 20 4.18 -1.54 -11.06
CA SER A 20 3.49 -1.28 -9.80
C SER A 20 2.69 0.03 -9.82
N SER A 21 3.32 1.12 -10.25
CA SER A 21 2.68 2.43 -10.31
C SER A 21 1.50 2.44 -11.28
N ALA A 22 1.62 1.77 -12.44
CA ALA A 22 0.52 1.62 -13.39
C ALA A 22 -0.62 0.78 -12.81
N MET A 23 -0.32 -0.34 -12.15
CA MET A 23 -1.32 -1.19 -11.51
C MET A 23 -2.08 -0.45 -10.39
N MET A 24 -1.43 0.44 -9.65
CA MET A 24 -2.10 1.29 -8.65
C MET A 24 -3.10 2.27 -9.27
N LEU A 25 -2.88 2.73 -10.51
CA LEU A 25 -3.77 3.67 -11.18
C LEU A 25 -5.07 3.01 -11.66
N ASP A 26 -5.03 1.70 -11.95
CA ASP A 26 -6.21 0.91 -12.35
C ASP A 26 -7.08 0.51 -11.17
N ILE A 27 -6.57 0.58 -9.92
CA ILE A 27 -7.38 0.32 -8.73
C ILE A 27 -8.35 1.49 -8.53
N GLU A 28 -9.64 1.17 -8.49
CA GLU A 28 -10.66 2.15 -8.12
C GLU A 28 -10.36 2.73 -6.73
N LYS A 29 -10.31 4.05 -6.64
CA LYS A 29 -10.04 4.74 -5.37
C LYS A 29 -11.13 4.42 -4.35
N PHE A 30 -10.72 4.02 -3.16
CA PHE A 30 -11.65 3.72 -2.09
C PHE A 30 -12.34 4.98 -1.59
N ASN A 31 -13.67 5.01 -1.76
CA ASN A 31 -14.54 6.12 -1.42
C ASN A 31 -15.46 5.82 -0.23
N GLY A 32 -15.36 4.63 0.37
CA GLY A 32 -16.22 4.17 1.46
C GLY A 32 -17.57 3.58 1.02
N ARG A 33 -17.83 3.50 -0.30
CA ARG A 33 -19.05 2.90 -0.87
C ARG A 33 -18.78 1.54 -1.52
N ILE A 34 -17.61 1.37 -2.15
CA ILE A 34 -17.19 0.09 -2.70
C ILE A 34 -16.91 -0.92 -1.58
N ASN A 35 -17.01 -2.23 -1.87
CA ASN A 35 -16.73 -3.27 -0.88
C ASN A 35 -15.29 -3.16 -0.39
N PHE A 36 -15.12 -2.91 0.92
CA PHE A 36 -13.80 -2.68 1.49
C PHE A 36 -12.91 -3.92 1.40
N GLY A 37 -13.48 -5.11 1.58
CA GLY A 37 -12.76 -6.38 1.47
C GLY A 37 -12.18 -6.59 0.07
N LEU A 38 -12.95 -6.30 -0.99
CA LEU A 38 -12.50 -6.42 -2.37
C LEU A 38 -11.37 -5.43 -2.68
N TRP A 39 -11.56 -4.15 -2.35
CA TRP A 39 -10.54 -3.12 -2.54
C TRP A 39 -9.25 -3.46 -1.81
N LYS A 40 -9.36 -3.94 -0.56
CA LYS A 40 -8.22 -4.33 0.28
C LYS A 40 -7.40 -5.45 -0.35
N VAL A 41 -8.05 -6.46 -0.94
CA VAL A 41 -7.35 -7.56 -1.65
C VAL A 41 -6.56 -7.01 -2.83
N GLN A 42 -7.16 -6.18 -3.67
CA GLN A 42 -6.49 -5.61 -4.86
C GLN A 42 -5.27 -4.75 -4.47
N VAL A 43 -5.41 -3.87 -3.48
CA VAL A 43 -4.29 -3.04 -3.01
C VAL A 43 -3.19 -3.91 -2.41
N ASN A 44 -3.54 -4.93 -1.61
CA ASN A 44 -2.54 -5.82 -1.01
C ASN A 44 -1.75 -6.60 -2.09
N ASP A 45 -2.40 -7.08 -3.15
CA ASP A 45 -1.74 -7.76 -4.26
C ASP A 45 -0.73 -6.85 -4.98
N VAL A 46 -1.04 -5.57 -5.16
CA VAL A 46 -0.08 -4.61 -5.70
C VAL A 46 1.07 -4.38 -4.73
N PHE A 47 0.81 -4.28 -3.43
CA PHE A 47 1.88 -4.12 -2.42
C PHE A 47 2.81 -5.35 -2.36
N ILE A 48 2.28 -6.55 -2.58
CA ILE A 48 3.09 -7.78 -2.66
C ILE A 48 4.00 -7.72 -3.89
N GLN A 49 3.43 -7.41 -5.06
CA GLN A 49 4.19 -7.27 -6.32
C GLN A 49 5.24 -6.16 -6.26
N SER A 50 4.98 -5.11 -5.48
CA SER A 50 5.88 -3.96 -5.29
C SER A 50 6.88 -4.15 -4.15
N GLY A 51 6.82 -5.26 -3.42
CA GLY A 51 7.68 -5.50 -2.26
C GLY A 51 7.35 -4.67 -1.00
N LEU A 52 6.23 -3.94 -0.99
CA LEU A 52 5.82 -3.01 0.09
C LEU A 52 4.99 -3.68 1.20
N HIS A 53 4.50 -4.91 1.00
CA HIS A 53 3.59 -5.59 1.94
C HIS A 53 4.12 -5.75 3.37
N LYS A 54 5.45 -5.71 3.58
CA LYS A 54 6.06 -5.78 4.92
C LYS A 54 5.82 -4.49 5.73
N ALA A 55 5.72 -3.34 5.06
CA ALA A 55 5.43 -2.05 5.68
C ALA A 55 4.09 -2.06 6.41
N LEU A 56 3.08 -2.71 5.81
CA LEU A 56 1.74 -2.84 6.40
C LEU A 56 1.72 -3.55 7.75
N LYS A 57 2.71 -4.42 8.02
CA LYS A 57 2.81 -5.18 9.28
C LYS A 57 3.67 -4.48 10.34
N GLY A 58 4.44 -3.46 9.96
CA GLY A 58 5.39 -2.79 10.84
C GLY A 58 6.54 -3.68 11.36
N ASN A 59 6.86 -4.80 10.70
CA ASN A 59 7.92 -5.69 11.16
C ASN A 59 9.26 -5.35 10.50
N THR A 60 10.17 -4.78 11.30
CA THR A 60 11.46 -4.20 10.85
C THR A 60 12.68 -4.98 11.34
N SER A 61 12.47 -6.04 12.12
CA SER A 61 13.49 -6.71 12.96
C SER A 61 14.75 -7.23 12.24
N LYS A 62 14.77 -7.21 10.90
CA LYS A 62 15.90 -7.69 10.07
C LYS A 62 16.37 -6.67 9.03
N MET A 63 15.96 -5.40 9.12
CA MET A 63 16.24 -4.38 8.11
C MET A 63 16.95 -3.16 8.71
N GLU A 64 17.79 -2.52 7.91
CA GLU A 64 18.39 -1.22 8.24
C GLU A 64 17.31 -0.15 8.38
N VAL A 65 17.47 0.76 9.35
CA VAL A 65 16.47 1.78 9.72
C VAL A 65 16.10 2.66 8.52
N ASP A 66 17.09 3.21 7.81
CA ASP A 66 16.85 4.11 6.68
C ASP A 66 16.09 3.42 5.53
N LYS A 67 16.44 2.16 5.24
CA LYS A 67 15.75 1.36 4.22
C LYS A 67 14.32 1.04 4.62
N TRP A 68 14.10 0.80 5.92
CA TRP A 68 12.76 0.60 6.45
C TRP A 68 11.92 1.87 6.34
N GLU A 69 12.48 3.02 6.72
CA GLU A 69 11.79 4.32 6.66
C GLU A 69 11.38 4.64 5.21
N GLU A 70 12.27 4.43 4.23
CA GLU A 70 11.92 4.61 2.81
C GLU A 70 10.75 3.70 2.40
N LEU A 71 10.77 2.42 2.79
CA LEU A 71 9.69 1.48 2.47
C LEU A 71 8.37 1.88 3.13
N ASP A 72 8.39 2.32 4.38
CA ASP A 72 7.20 2.77 5.10
C ASP A 72 6.60 4.01 4.45
N LEU A 73 7.43 5.00 4.10
CA LEU A 73 6.99 6.21 3.39
C LEU A 73 6.40 5.90 2.02
N ARG A 74 7.02 4.99 1.25
CA ARG A 74 6.49 4.56 -0.07
C ARG A 74 5.16 3.85 0.07
N ALA A 75 5.04 2.94 1.04
CA ALA A 75 3.80 2.25 1.35
C ALA A 75 2.70 3.22 1.82
N ALA A 76 3.01 4.17 2.70
CA ALA A 76 2.06 5.17 3.18
C ALA A 76 1.56 6.08 2.04
N SER A 77 2.46 6.50 1.14
CA SER A 77 2.11 7.27 -0.05
C SER A 77 1.18 6.48 -0.98
N ALA A 78 1.54 5.22 -1.26
CA ALA A 78 0.77 4.28 -2.05
C ALA A 78 -0.66 4.07 -1.51
N ILE A 79 -0.83 3.85 -0.20
CA ILE A 79 -2.17 3.76 0.42
C ILE A 79 -2.96 5.03 0.13
N ARG A 80 -2.39 6.22 0.41
CA ARG A 80 -3.07 7.51 0.22
C ARG A 80 -3.49 7.76 -1.24
N LEU A 81 -2.70 7.31 -2.21
CA LEU A 81 -3.04 7.43 -3.64
C LEU A 81 -4.25 6.57 -4.04
N CYS A 82 -4.46 5.44 -3.36
CA CYS A 82 -5.61 4.56 -3.57
C CYS A 82 -6.89 5.03 -2.84
N LEU A 83 -6.90 6.20 -2.20
CA LEU A 83 -8.05 6.74 -1.46
C LEU A 83 -8.71 7.91 -2.21
N ALA A 84 -10.03 7.99 -2.11
CA ALA A 84 -10.77 9.19 -2.49
C ALA A 84 -10.63 10.29 -1.41
N LYS A 85 -10.83 11.55 -1.81
CA LYS A 85 -10.61 12.72 -0.94
C LYS A 85 -11.38 12.66 0.39
N ASN A 86 -12.61 12.16 0.37
CA ASN A 86 -13.45 12.03 1.56
C ASN A 86 -12.89 11.01 2.57
N VAL A 87 -12.25 9.94 2.10
CA VAL A 87 -11.61 8.95 2.97
C VAL A 87 -10.25 9.46 3.43
N LEU A 88 -9.47 10.07 2.53
CA LEU A 88 -8.16 10.65 2.82
C LEU A 88 -8.22 11.66 3.98
N ALA A 89 -9.26 12.49 4.04
CA ALA A 89 -9.47 13.45 5.13
C ALA A 89 -9.51 12.80 6.53
N ASN A 90 -9.93 11.54 6.64
CA ASN A 90 -10.00 10.82 7.93
C ASN A 90 -8.65 10.26 8.40
N VAL A 91 -7.65 10.22 7.51
CA VAL A 91 -6.36 9.55 7.74
C VAL A 91 -5.14 10.43 7.41
N GLN A 92 -5.35 11.67 6.97
CA GLN A 92 -4.29 12.58 6.49
C GLN A 92 -3.19 12.88 7.52
N ASN A 93 -3.48 12.73 8.82
CA ASN A 93 -2.52 12.98 9.90
C ASN A 93 -1.66 11.75 10.25
N LEU A 94 -1.91 10.60 9.62
CA LEU A 94 -1.15 9.38 9.85
C LEU A 94 0.04 9.30 8.88
N SER A 95 1.23 9.08 9.43
CA SER A 95 2.48 9.08 8.67
C SER A 95 2.93 7.68 8.25
N SER A 96 2.66 6.66 9.06
CA SER A 96 3.12 5.29 8.78
C SER A 96 2.13 4.47 7.97
N ALA A 97 2.63 3.52 7.19
CA ALA A 97 1.78 2.65 6.39
C ALA A 97 0.92 1.74 7.26
N LYS A 98 1.48 1.25 8.37
CA LYS A 98 0.78 0.40 9.33
C LYS A 98 -0.42 1.12 9.95
N GLU A 99 -0.22 2.34 10.48
CA GLU A 99 -1.31 3.09 11.12
C GLU A 99 -2.42 3.41 10.12
N LEU A 100 -2.06 3.81 8.89
CA LEU A 100 -3.01 4.04 7.81
C LEU A 100 -3.85 2.79 7.54
N TRP A 101 -3.19 1.63 7.41
CA TRP A 101 -3.83 0.37 7.10
C TRP A 101 -4.79 -0.08 8.21
N GLU A 102 -4.32 -0.10 9.46
CA GLU A 102 -5.13 -0.48 10.64
C GLU A 102 -6.31 0.47 10.83
N ARG A 103 -6.12 1.78 10.59
CA ARG A 103 -7.20 2.77 10.69
C ARG A 103 -8.31 2.51 9.66
N LEU A 104 -7.95 2.17 8.43
CA LEU A 104 -8.91 1.84 7.37
C LEU A 104 -9.66 0.55 7.70
N GLU A 105 -8.97 -0.49 8.17
CA GLU A 105 -9.58 -1.73 8.64
C GLU A 105 -10.61 -1.46 9.75
N GLY A 106 -10.23 -0.70 10.78
CA GLY A 106 -11.14 -0.36 11.88
C GLY A 106 -12.38 0.44 11.44
N LEU A 107 -12.24 1.32 10.44
CA LEU A 107 -13.36 2.14 9.95
C LEU A 107 -14.35 1.37 9.07
N TYR A 108 -13.85 0.44 8.26
CA TYR A 108 -14.60 -0.08 7.11
C TYR A 108 -14.77 -1.60 7.13
N GLN A 109 -13.88 -2.36 7.77
CA GLN A 109 -14.01 -3.81 7.85
C GLN A 109 -15.19 -4.23 8.75
N ALA A 110 -15.43 -3.52 9.85
CA ALA A 110 -16.59 -3.75 10.71
C ALA A 110 -17.92 -3.39 10.03
N LYS A 111 -17.93 -2.34 9.19
CA LYS A 111 -19.13 -1.88 8.47
C LYS A 111 -19.57 -2.84 7.36
N ASP A 112 -18.61 -3.49 6.69
CA ASP A 112 -18.91 -4.48 5.64
C ASP A 112 -19.61 -5.73 6.23
N ILE A 113 -19.23 -6.13 7.45
CA ILE A 113 -19.84 -7.27 8.14
C ILE A 113 -21.28 -6.95 8.55
N SER A 114 -21.54 -5.75 9.08
CA SER A 114 -22.90 -5.33 9.44
C SER A 114 -23.85 -5.22 8.23
N ASN A 115 -23.36 -4.79 7.07
CA ASN A 115 -24.16 -4.71 5.83
C ASN A 115 -24.41 -6.05 5.13
N ARG A 116 -23.67 -7.12 5.49
CA ARG A 116 -23.89 -8.48 4.96
C ARG A 116 -24.82 -9.33 5.82
N LEU A 117 -25.08 -8.91 7.07
CA LEU A 117 -25.91 -9.63 8.04
C LEU A 117 -27.31 -9.01 8.21
N LEU A 118 -27.57 -7.88 7.56
CA LEU A 118 -28.89 -7.25 7.43
C LEU A 118 -29.44 -7.50 6.03
#